data_AF-A0A4V1RV70-F1
#
_entry.id   AF-A0A4V1RV70-F1
#
_cell.length_a   1.000
_cell.length_b   1.000
_cell.length_c   1.000
_cell.angle_alpha   90.00
_cell.angle_beta   90.00
_cell.angle_gamma   90.00
#
_symmetry.space_group_name_H-M   'P 1'
#
loop_
_entity.id
_entity.type
_entity.pdbx_description
1 polymer ?
#
loop_
_entity_poly.entity_id
_entity_poly.type
_entity_poly.pdbx_seq_one_letter_code
_entity_poly.pdbx_strand_id
1 'polypeptide(L)'
;MARHCRSPGCTAEATQYGAYCTSHKSTLRRHGDADQRGITKADLKAPLRAIRGRIERNSGNPVWGQSEGRWREVVGHARAVLARQGAGSAYARQAASETVKLAEAVEAREIMATAFAVYLMADQQPRRFLSDTAFRVQLVRRLRGLTEANAGTWFDHKTGRTKRVYRELPPQAAGVMGEWIAKAFGAVGLFLARMDREQREAAALKADADRVKMAEALEALQ
;
A
#
# COMPACT_ATOMS: atom_id res chain seq x y z
N MET A 1 -36.48 12.05 -7.37
CA MET A 1 -36.30 11.06 -6.28
C MET A 1 -34.86 11.08 -5.83
N ALA A 2 -34.60 11.32 -4.54
CA ALA A 2 -33.26 11.18 -3.97
C ALA A 2 -32.83 9.71 -4.05
N ARG A 3 -31.64 9.44 -4.57
CA ARG A 3 -31.09 8.08 -4.63
C ARG A 3 -30.39 7.80 -3.31
N HIS A 4 -30.57 6.62 -2.74
CA HIS A 4 -29.80 6.21 -1.57
C HIS A 4 -28.36 5.85 -1.93
N CYS A 5 -27.47 6.01 -0.95
CA CYS A 5 -26.08 5.58 -1.06
C CYS A 5 -25.99 4.07 -1.36
N ARG A 6 -25.11 3.68 -2.28
CA ARG A 6 -24.90 2.27 -2.66
C ARG A 6 -24.00 1.47 -1.72
N SER A 7 -23.37 2.08 -0.72
CA SER A 7 -22.62 1.32 0.29
C SER A 7 -23.58 0.42 1.07
N PRO A 8 -23.27 -0.88 1.25
CA PRO A 8 -24.05 -1.78 2.08
C PRO A 8 -24.25 -1.21 3.49
N GLY A 9 -25.50 -1.21 3.97
CA GLY A 9 -25.85 -0.72 5.31
C GLY A 9 -25.86 0.80 5.47
N CYS A 10 -25.60 1.59 4.41
CA CYS A 10 -25.70 3.04 4.47
C CYS A 10 -27.12 3.53 4.14
N THR A 11 -27.73 4.29 5.05
CA THR A 11 -29.07 4.87 4.85
C THR A 11 -29.04 6.32 4.33
N ALA A 12 -27.86 6.93 4.22
CA ALA A 12 -27.71 8.31 3.76
C ALA A 12 -28.05 8.49 2.28
N GLU A 13 -28.41 9.71 1.90
CA GLU A 13 -28.65 10.07 0.51
C GLU A 13 -27.34 10.11 -0.29
N ALA A 14 -27.40 9.62 -1.52
CA ALA A 14 -26.32 9.78 -2.48
C ALA A 14 -26.26 11.23 -2.98
N THR A 15 -25.06 11.68 -3.37
CA THR A 15 -24.91 13.00 -3.99
C THR A 15 -25.71 13.07 -5.30
N GLN A 16 -26.16 14.28 -5.69
CA GLN A 16 -27.00 14.53 -6.87
C GLN A 16 -26.58 13.77 -8.15
N TYR A 17 -25.28 13.67 -8.41
CA TYR A 17 -24.71 13.01 -9.59
C TYR A 17 -23.87 11.77 -9.28
N GLY A 18 -24.01 11.18 -8.08
CA GLY A 18 -23.14 10.08 -7.63
C GLY A 18 -23.91 8.88 -7.11
N ALA A 19 -23.20 7.75 -6.99
CA ALA A 19 -23.72 6.52 -6.41
C ALA A 19 -23.61 6.47 -4.87
N TYR A 20 -22.84 7.39 -4.28
CA TYR A 20 -22.47 7.35 -2.86
C TYR A 20 -22.80 8.69 -2.18
N CYS A 21 -22.99 8.65 -0.86
CA CYS A 21 -23.03 9.85 -0.04
C CYS A 21 -21.66 10.55 -0.02
N THR A 22 -21.59 11.78 0.51
CA THR A 22 -20.34 12.57 0.56
C THR A 22 -19.21 11.85 1.30
N SER A 23 -19.54 11.13 2.38
CA SER A 23 -18.58 10.35 3.17
C SER A 23 -17.99 9.19 2.36
N HIS A 24 -18.82 8.29 1.84
CA HIS A 24 -18.37 7.13 1.05
C HIS A 24 -17.68 7.56 -0.27
N LYS A 25 -18.08 8.69 -0.87
CA LYS A 25 -17.37 9.28 -2.01
C LYS A 25 -15.96 9.76 -1.64
N SER A 26 -15.80 10.34 -0.44
CA SER A 26 -14.49 10.73 0.10
C SER A 26 -13.62 9.51 0.41
N THR A 27 -14.20 8.47 1.01
CA THR A 27 -13.50 7.19 1.25
C THR A 27 -13.04 6.55 -0.04
N LEU A 28 -13.94 6.42 -1.04
CA LEU A 28 -13.61 5.91 -2.37
C LEU A 28 -12.43 6.67 -2.99
N ARG A 29 -12.45 8.00 -2.90
CA ARG A 29 -11.37 8.85 -3.44
C ARG A 29 -10.03 8.61 -2.73
N ARG A 30 -10.04 8.47 -1.40
CA ARG A 30 -8.83 8.36 -0.56
C ARG A 30 -8.27 6.96 -0.46
N HIS A 31 -9.12 5.95 -0.61
CA HIS A 31 -8.83 4.58 -0.22
C HIS A 31 -9.08 3.57 -1.32
N GLY A 32 -9.69 3.96 -2.44
CA GLY A 32 -9.89 3.13 -3.63
C GLY A 32 -11.14 2.24 -3.59
N ASP A 33 -11.86 2.23 -2.46
CA ASP A 33 -13.19 1.63 -2.31
C ASP A 33 -14.03 2.46 -1.35
N ALA A 34 -15.36 2.43 -1.51
CA ALA A 34 -16.29 3.18 -0.68
C ALA A 34 -16.24 2.71 0.79
N ASP A 35 -16.02 1.42 1.03
CA ASP A 35 -16.02 0.82 2.37
C ASP A 35 -14.59 0.51 2.88
N GLN A 36 -13.56 0.87 2.11
CA GLN A 36 -12.16 0.57 2.45
C GLN A 36 -11.69 1.36 3.68
N ARG A 37 -11.28 0.63 4.73
CA ARG A 37 -10.55 1.23 5.85
C ARG A 37 -9.10 1.53 5.46
N GLY A 38 -8.64 2.75 5.73
CA GLY A 38 -7.26 3.15 5.46
C GLY A 38 -6.23 2.27 6.17
N ILE A 39 -5.20 1.84 5.44
CA ILE A 39 -4.05 1.15 6.02
C ILE A 39 -3.16 2.18 6.71
N THR A 40 -2.83 1.94 7.96
CA THR A 40 -2.03 2.83 8.81
C THR A 40 -0.56 2.40 8.83
N LYS A 41 0.31 3.25 9.40
CA LYS A 41 1.72 2.87 9.64
C LYS A 41 1.82 1.75 10.68
N ALA A 42 0.91 1.73 11.66
CA ALA A 42 0.84 0.69 12.67
C ALA A 42 0.51 -0.67 12.05
N ASP A 43 -0.45 -0.72 11.14
CA ASP A 43 -0.84 -1.95 10.44
C ASP A 43 0.33 -2.59 9.68
N LEU A 44 1.18 -1.76 9.06
CA LEU A 44 2.35 -2.23 8.30
C LEU A 44 3.58 -2.58 9.16
N LYS A 45 3.57 -2.29 10.47
CA LYS A 45 4.77 -2.47 11.32
C LYS A 45 5.30 -3.91 11.30
N ALA A 46 4.41 -4.90 11.44
CA ALA A 46 4.79 -6.30 11.45
C ALA A 46 5.21 -6.81 10.05
N PRO A 47 4.42 -6.62 8.98
CA PRO A 47 4.85 -6.97 7.62
C PRO A 47 6.18 -6.33 7.21
N LEU A 48 6.38 -5.04 7.53
CA LEU A 48 7.61 -4.33 7.20
C LEU A 48 8.82 -4.90 7.94
N ARG A 49 8.67 -5.25 9.22
CA ARG A 49 9.72 -5.91 9.99
C ARG A 49 10.09 -7.26 9.36
N ALA A 50 9.09 -8.06 8.96
CA ALA A 50 9.32 -9.36 8.33
C ALA A 50 10.10 -9.24 7.02
N ILE A 51 9.71 -8.30 6.16
CA ILE A 51 10.41 -8.01 4.89
C ILE A 51 11.84 -7.52 5.13
N ARG A 52 12.03 -6.54 6.02
CA ARG A 52 13.37 -6.02 6.32
C ARG A 52 14.29 -7.11 6.87
N GLY A 53 13.80 -7.92 7.81
CA GLY A 53 14.56 -9.04 8.34
C GLY A 53 14.90 -10.08 7.28
N ARG A 54 14.05 -10.28 6.26
CA ARG A 54 14.34 -11.18 5.13
C ARG A 54 15.41 -10.60 4.22
N ILE A 55 15.34 -9.31 3.90
CA ILE A 55 16.36 -8.62 3.09
C ILE A 55 17.72 -8.69 3.80
N GLU A 56 17.74 -8.49 5.11
CA GLU A 56 18.97 -8.56 5.92
C GLU A 56 19.57 -9.97 5.95
N ARG A 57 18.76 -11.00 6.27
CA ARG A 57 19.22 -12.40 6.30
C ARG A 57 19.73 -12.92 4.95
N ASN A 58 19.17 -12.41 3.85
CA ASN A 58 19.50 -12.84 2.49
C ASN A 58 20.05 -11.68 1.66
N SER A 59 20.93 -10.86 2.25
CA SER A 59 21.40 -9.61 1.64
C SER A 59 22.08 -9.78 0.28
N GLY A 60 22.75 -10.91 0.06
CA GLY A 60 23.38 -11.27 -1.21
C GLY A 60 22.45 -11.78 -2.31
N ASN A 61 21.13 -11.89 -2.05
CA ASN A 61 20.21 -12.38 -3.08
C ASN A 61 20.06 -11.34 -4.22
N PRO A 62 20.30 -11.72 -5.49
CA PRO A 62 20.25 -10.79 -6.62
C PRO A 62 18.88 -10.17 -6.84
N VAL A 63 17.80 -10.76 -6.31
CA VAL A 63 16.44 -10.22 -6.45
C VAL A 63 16.29 -8.81 -5.86
N TRP A 64 17.10 -8.45 -4.85
CA TRP A 64 17.08 -7.11 -4.27
C TRP A 64 17.63 -6.07 -5.24
N GLY A 65 18.80 -6.34 -5.83
CA GLY A 65 19.39 -5.47 -6.87
C GLY A 65 18.52 -5.37 -8.11
N GLN A 66 17.87 -6.47 -8.52
CA GLN A 66 16.90 -6.47 -9.61
C GLN A 66 15.67 -5.61 -9.30
N SER A 67 15.15 -5.69 -8.07
CA SER A 67 14.00 -4.90 -7.63
C SER A 67 14.34 -3.41 -7.54
N GLU A 68 15.53 -3.06 -7.04
CA GLU A 68 16.06 -1.69 -7.09
C GLU A 68 16.22 -1.20 -8.54
N GLY A 69 16.67 -2.07 -9.45
CA GLY A 69 16.71 -1.80 -10.90
C GLY A 69 15.34 -1.49 -11.50
N ARG A 70 14.32 -2.31 -11.21
CA ARG A 70 12.94 -2.07 -11.66
C ARG A 70 12.36 -0.78 -11.09
N TRP A 71 12.73 -0.39 -9.87
CA TRP A 71 12.36 0.93 -9.34
C TRP A 71 12.99 2.05 -10.17
N ARG A 72 14.28 1.95 -10.50
CA ARG A 72 14.95 2.94 -11.36
C ARG A 72 14.29 3.05 -12.73
N GLU A 73 13.82 1.94 -13.31
CA GLU A 73 13.05 1.96 -14.56
C GLU A 73 11.72 2.72 -14.42
N VAL A 74 10.98 2.51 -13.32
CA VAL A 74 9.75 3.27 -13.02
C VAL A 74 10.05 4.77 -12.91
N VAL A 75 11.15 5.14 -12.23
CA VAL A 75 11.56 6.54 -12.09
C VAL A 75 12.00 7.12 -13.44
N GLY A 76 12.72 6.36 -14.27
CA GLY A 76 13.10 6.75 -15.62
C GLY A 76 11.88 6.99 -16.51
N HIS A 77 10.89 6.09 -16.46
CA HIS A 77 9.60 6.27 -17.13
C HIS A 77 8.88 7.54 -16.66
N ALA A 78 8.80 7.78 -15.35
CA ALA A 78 8.18 8.98 -14.80
C ALA A 78 8.88 10.27 -15.27
N ARG A 79 10.22 10.30 -15.28
CA ARG A 79 10.99 11.44 -15.82
C ARG A 79 10.71 11.66 -17.31
N ALA A 80 10.61 10.60 -18.10
CA ALA A 80 10.26 10.70 -19.53
C ALA A 80 8.84 11.26 -19.74
N VAL A 81 7.86 10.86 -18.92
CA VAL A 81 6.49 11.39 -18.95
C VAL A 81 6.47 12.90 -18.66
N LEU A 82 7.30 13.38 -17.73
CA LEU A 82 7.39 14.81 -17.40
C LEU A 82 8.11 15.62 -18.49
N ALA A 83 9.16 15.05 -19.09
CA ALA A 83 9.96 15.70 -20.13
C ALA A 83 9.23 15.84 -21.47
N ARG A 84 8.21 14.99 -21.73
CA ARG A 84 7.41 15.05 -22.96
C ARG A 84 6.72 16.41 -23.10
N GLN A 85 6.93 17.05 -24.24
CA GLN A 85 6.27 18.28 -24.65
C GLN A 85 4.91 17.96 -25.33
N GLY A 86 3.94 18.85 -25.19
CA GLY A 86 2.61 18.73 -25.81
C GLY A 86 1.52 18.12 -24.92
N ALA A 87 0.34 17.89 -25.50
CA ALA A 87 -0.82 17.35 -24.79
C ALA A 87 -0.57 15.90 -24.35
N GLY A 88 -0.80 15.62 -23.07
CA GLY A 88 -0.69 14.29 -22.49
C GLY A 88 -1.66 14.14 -21.31
N SER A 89 -1.84 12.91 -20.83
CA SER A 89 -2.72 12.65 -19.68
C SER A 89 -2.26 13.45 -18.46
N ALA A 90 -3.12 14.37 -17.98
CA ALA A 90 -2.85 15.16 -16.78
C ALA A 90 -2.62 14.25 -15.55
N TYR A 91 -3.35 13.13 -15.47
CA TYR A 91 -3.20 12.15 -14.39
C TYR A 91 -1.87 11.39 -14.48
N ALA A 92 -1.40 11.07 -15.68
CA ALA A 92 -0.09 10.45 -15.85
C ALA A 92 1.04 11.42 -15.46
N ARG A 93 0.93 12.70 -15.80
CA ARG A 93 1.90 13.73 -15.37
C ARG A 93 1.90 13.92 -13.85
N GLN A 94 0.73 13.90 -13.21
CA GLN A 94 0.63 13.93 -11.74
C GLN A 94 1.27 12.70 -11.09
N ALA A 95 0.95 11.49 -11.59
CA ALA A 95 1.58 10.25 -11.12
C ALA A 95 3.11 10.28 -11.27
N ALA A 96 3.59 10.78 -12.41
CA ALA A 96 5.01 10.93 -12.69
C ALA A 96 5.69 11.91 -11.73
N SER A 97 5.09 13.08 -11.50
CA SER A 97 5.61 14.06 -10.54
C SER A 97 5.74 13.48 -9.13
N GLU A 98 4.71 12.79 -8.64
CA GLU A 98 4.75 12.17 -7.31
C GLU A 98 5.76 11.02 -7.22
N THR A 99 5.94 10.26 -8.31
CA THR A 99 6.94 9.20 -8.40
C THR A 99 8.37 9.76 -8.32
N VAL A 100 8.66 10.84 -9.05
CA VAL A 100 9.98 11.48 -9.03
C VAL A 100 10.28 12.08 -7.66
N LYS A 101 9.33 12.82 -7.06
CA LYS A 101 9.48 13.35 -5.69
C LYS A 101 9.78 12.26 -4.67
N LEU A 102 9.10 11.11 -4.79
CA LEU A 102 9.33 9.98 -3.89
C LEU A 102 10.75 9.43 -4.07
N ALA A 103 11.21 9.28 -5.31
CA ALA A 103 12.55 8.77 -5.61
C ALA A 103 13.67 9.71 -5.17
N GLU A 104 13.43 11.03 -5.17
CA GLU A 104 14.40 12.03 -4.69
C GLU A 104 14.49 12.08 -3.18
N ALA A 105 13.41 11.74 -2.47
CA ALA A 105 13.33 11.86 -1.02
C ALA A 105 13.53 10.55 -0.25
N VAL A 106 13.43 9.39 -0.92
CA VAL A 106 13.41 8.09 -0.24
C VAL A 106 14.26 7.08 -1.01
N GLU A 107 15.12 6.37 -0.27
CA GLU A 107 15.95 5.30 -0.78
C GLU A 107 15.12 4.18 -1.43
N ALA A 108 15.61 3.67 -2.57
CA ALA A 108 14.93 2.61 -3.34
C ALA A 108 14.61 1.38 -2.49
N ARG A 109 15.53 1.02 -1.58
CA ARG A 109 15.37 -0.12 -0.68
C ARG A 109 14.22 0.06 0.30
N GLU A 110 13.95 1.27 0.77
CA GLU A 110 12.84 1.57 1.68
C GLU A 110 11.49 1.55 0.95
N ILE A 111 11.46 2.07 -0.29
CA ILE A 111 10.30 2.01 -1.18
C ILE A 111 9.94 0.55 -1.46
N MET A 112 10.92 -0.25 -1.86
CA MET A 112 10.77 -1.68 -2.13
C MET A 112 10.28 -2.43 -0.88
N ALA A 113 10.92 -2.23 0.28
CA ALA A 113 10.52 -2.89 1.51
C ALA A 113 9.09 -2.56 1.92
N THR A 114 8.69 -1.30 1.77
CA THR A 114 7.32 -0.85 2.04
C THR A 114 6.32 -1.44 1.05
N ALA A 115 6.65 -1.48 -0.24
CA ALA A 115 5.80 -2.09 -1.26
C ALA A 115 5.59 -3.58 -0.98
N PHE A 116 6.64 -4.34 -0.73
CA PHE A 116 6.56 -5.77 -0.38
C PHE A 116 5.81 -6.00 0.93
N ALA A 117 5.93 -5.11 1.91
CA ALA A 117 5.17 -5.18 3.15
C ALA A 117 3.65 -5.05 2.91
N VAL A 118 3.23 -4.24 1.94
CA VAL A 118 1.82 -4.12 1.55
C VAL A 118 1.33 -5.41 0.87
N TYR A 119 2.13 -6.01 -0.02
CA TYR A 119 1.81 -7.33 -0.61
C TYR A 119 1.70 -8.43 0.45
N LEU A 120 2.66 -8.45 1.38
CA LEU A 120 2.65 -9.40 2.49
C LEU A 120 1.42 -9.23 3.39
N MET A 121 1.04 -7.98 3.69
CA MET A 121 -0.17 -7.70 4.46
C MET A 121 -1.43 -8.15 3.72
N ALA A 122 -1.51 -7.95 2.40
CA ALA A 122 -2.65 -8.37 1.60
C ALA A 122 -2.83 -9.89 1.61
N ASP A 123 -1.73 -10.64 1.60
CA ASP A 123 -1.76 -12.09 1.72
C ASP A 123 -2.17 -12.56 3.13
N GLN A 124 -1.61 -11.93 4.17
CA GLN A 124 -1.92 -12.26 5.57
C GLN A 124 -3.35 -11.90 5.97
N GLN A 125 -3.89 -10.83 5.39
CA GLN A 125 -5.17 -10.24 5.78
C GLN A 125 -5.97 -9.81 4.53
N PRO A 126 -6.44 -10.74 3.70
CA PRO A 126 -7.09 -10.40 2.42
C PRO A 126 -8.32 -9.50 2.60
N ARG A 127 -9.07 -9.68 3.69
CA ARG A 127 -10.24 -8.84 4.03
C ARG A 127 -9.90 -7.37 4.32
N ARG A 128 -8.61 -7.02 4.49
CA ARG A 128 -8.16 -5.64 4.65
C ARG A 128 -8.10 -4.87 3.35
N PHE A 129 -8.21 -5.53 2.19
CA PHE A 129 -8.21 -4.90 0.88
C PHE A 129 -9.46 -5.35 0.12
N LEU A 130 -10.45 -4.45 -0.01
CA LEU A 130 -11.77 -4.83 -0.55
C LEU A 130 -11.78 -5.04 -2.07
N SER A 131 -10.81 -4.46 -2.78
CA SER A 131 -10.68 -4.56 -4.22
C SER A 131 -9.23 -4.31 -4.67
N ASP A 132 -8.91 -4.69 -5.91
CA ASP A 132 -7.62 -4.40 -6.54
C ASP A 132 -7.32 -2.90 -6.59
N THR A 133 -8.36 -2.09 -6.84
CA THR A 133 -8.25 -0.62 -6.81
C THR A 133 -7.90 -0.14 -5.41
N ALA A 134 -8.56 -0.67 -4.37
CA ALA A 134 -8.22 -0.37 -3.00
C ALA A 134 -6.77 -0.73 -2.67
N PHE A 135 -6.33 -1.92 -3.07
CA PHE A 135 -4.93 -2.35 -2.91
C PHE A 135 -3.95 -1.35 -3.53
N ARG A 136 -4.13 -0.98 -4.80
CA ARG A 136 -3.24 -0.04 -5.51
C ARG A 136 -3.23 1.34 -4.86
N VAL A 137 -4.39 1.86 -4.46
CA VAL A 137 -4.50 3.16 -3.79
C VAL A 137 -3.82 3.13 -2.41
N GLN A 138 -4.00 2.06 -1.63
CA GLN A 138 -3.32 1.91 -0.34
C GLN A 138 -1.81 1.78 -0.52
N LEU A 139 -1.34 1.00 -1.50
CA LEU A 139 0.08 0.89 -1.85
C LEU A 139 0.68 2.28 -2.12
N VAL A 140 0.08 3.06 -3.01
CA VAL A 140 0.51 4.44 -3.31
C VAL A 140 0.47 5.32 -2.07
N ARG A 141 -0.59 5.24 -1.26
CA ARG A 141 -0.75 6.03 -0.03
C ARG A 141 0.29 5.68 1.04
N ARG A 142 0.77 4.44 1.10
CA ARG A 142 1.82 4.02 2.04
C ARG A 142 3.19 4.51 1.56
N LEU A 143 3.47 4.39 0.27
CA LEU A 143 4.72 4.90 -0.32
C LEU A 143 4.82 6.42 -0.27
N ARG A 144 3.76 7.16 -0.65
CA ARG A 144 3.74 8.63 -0.53
C ARG A 144 3.86 9.13 0.90
N GLY A 145 3.55 8.30 1.88
CA GLY A 145 3.70 8.60 3.30
C GLY A 145 5.11 8.35 3.86
N LEU A 146 6.06 7.91 3.03
CA LEU A 146 7.48 7.78 3.40
C LEU A 146 8.21 9.12 3.36
N THR A 147 7.64 10.12 2.66
CA THR A 147 8.23 11.46 2.52
C THR A 147 7.22 12.53 2.90
N GLU A 148 7.75 13.64 3.37
CA GLU A 148 7.00 14.85 3.67
C GLU A 148 6.86 15.80 2.47
N ALA A 149 7.46 15.46 1.33
CA ALA A 149 7.37 16.23 0.08
C ALA A 149 5.92 16.43 -0.41
N ASN A 150 4.99 15.65 0.11
CA ASN A 150 3.56 15.68 -0.23
C ASN A 150 2.70 16.43 0.82
N ALA A 151 3.32 16.93 1.88
CA ALA A 151 2.67 17.71 2.92
C ALA A 151 2.70 19.20 2.59
N GLY A 152 1.53 19.82 2.56
CA GLY A 152 1.36 21.26 2.67
C GLY A 152 1.03 21.67 4.11
N THR A 153 1.01 22.97 4.34
CA THR A 153 0.55 23.58 5.58
C THR A 153 -0.65 24.47 5.29
N TRP A 154 -1.69 24.37 6.12
CA TRP A 154 -2.86 25.23 6.07
C TRP A 154 -3.04 25.89 7.42
N PHE A 155 -3.20 27.22 7.44
CA PHE A 155 -3.44 27.95 8.66
C PHE A 155 -4.93 27.89 9.03
N ASP A 156 -5.24 27.32 10.20
CA ASP A 156 -6.61 27.26 10.70
C ASP A 156 -6.92 28.52 11.51
N HIS A 157 -7.59 29.48 10.88
CA HIS A 157 -7.99 30.74 11.51
C HIS A 157 -8.91 30.54 12.73
N LYS A 158 -9.65 29.43 12.85
CA LYS A 158 -10.51 29.16 14.01
C LYS A 158 -9.72 28.69 15.23
N THR A 159 -8.61 27.98 15.02
CA THR A 159 -7.79 27.44 16.12
C THR A 159 -6.47 28.19 16.33
N GLY A 160 -6.14 29.13 15.44
CA GLY A 160 -4.87 29.87 15.44
C GLY A 160 -3.65 28.99 15.17
N ARG A 161 -3.84 27.76 14.68
CA ARG A 161 -2.77 26.77 14.51
C ARG A 161 -2.56 26.43 13.05
N THR A 162 -1.30 26.29 12.66
CA THR A 162 -0.93 25.71 11.37
C THR A 162 -1.18 24.20 11.40
N LYS A 163 -2.12 23.74 10.59
CA LYS A 163 -2.41 22.32 10.39
C LYS A 163 -1.67 21.79 9.17
N ARG A 164 -1.11 20.59 9.30
CA ARG A 164 -0.51 19.88 8.19
C ARG A 164 -1.60 19.29 7.30
N VAL A 165 -1.57 19.58 6.01
CA VAL A 165 -2.54 19.05 5.04
C VAL A 165 -1.78 18.31 3.95
N TYR A 166 -2.01 17.01 3.83
CA TYR A 166 -1.46 16.24 2.73
C TYR A 166 -2.27 16.50 1.47
N ARG A 167 -1.59 16.82 0.37
CA ARG A 167 -2.28 17.02 -0.90
C ARG A 167 -2.78 15.66 -1.40
N GLU A 168 -4.10 15.55 -1.52
CA GLU A 168 -4.75 14.34 -2.00
C GLU A 168 -4.43 14.15 -3.48
N LEU A 169 -3.92 12.96 -3.83
CA LEU A 169 -3.67 12.58 -5.21
C LEU A 169 -5.00 12.15 -5.84
N PRO A 170 -5.40 12.65 -7.02
CA PRO A 170 -6.63 12.20 -7.66
C PRO A 170 -6.63 10.67 -7.87
N PRO A 171 -7.77 9.98 -7.74
CA PRO A 171 -7.84 8.52 -7.84
C PRO A 171 -7.27 7.98 -9.14
N GLN A 172 -7.47 8.69 -10.26
CA GLN A 172 -6.92 8.31 -11.56
C GLN A 172 -5.39 8.35 -11.57
N ALA A 173 -4.79 9.39 -10.98
CA ALA A 173 -3.33 9.51 -10.86
C ALA A 173 -2.78 8.46 -9.88
N ALA A 174 -3.48 8.19 -8.77
CA ALA A 174 -3.13 7.10 -7.86
C ALA A 174 -3.21 5.73 -8.54
N GLY A 175 -4.21 5.52 -9.41
CA GLY A 175 -4.34 4.30 -10.22
C GLY A 175 -3.16 4.10 -11.16
N VAL A 176 -2.78 5.15 -11.92
CA VAL A 176 -1.61 5.12 -12.82
C VAL A 176 -0.32 4.82 -12.06
N MET A 177 -0.06 5.55 -10.98
CA MET A 177 1.14 5.34 -10.15
C MET A 177 1.15 3.92 -9.56
N GLY A 178 0.00 3.45 -9.06
CA GLY A 178 -0.15 2.12 -8.49
C GLY A 178 0.09 1.01 -9.51
N GLU A 179 -0.30 1.21 -10.77
CA GLU A 179 -0.02 0.26 -11.85
C GLU A 179 1.48 0.15 -12.15
N TRP A 180 2.21 1.27 -12.24
CA TRP A 180 3.66 1.26 -12.44
C TRP A 180 4.39 0.52 -11.32
N ILE A 181 4.01 0.79 -10.07
CA ILE A 181 4.60 0.14 -8.89
C ILE A 181 4.25 -1.36 -8.88
N ALA A 182 3.01 -1.72 -9.19
CA ALA A 182 2.59 -3.12 -9.26
C ALA A 182 3.33 -3.88 -10.37
N LYS A 183 3.61 -3.25 -11.52
CA LYS A 183 4.44 -3.86 -12.57
C LYS A 183 5.88 -4.09 -12.11
N ALA A 184 6.47 -3.14 -11.39
CA ALA A 184 7.83 -3.28 -10.89
C ALA A 184 7.95 -4.38 -9.81
N PHE A 185 7.07 -4.35 -8.82
CA PHE A 185 7.23 -5.12 -7.59
C PHE A 185 6.26 -6.29 -7.44
N GLY A 186 5.20 -6.39 -8.23
CA GLY A 186 4.10 -7.32 -7.99
C GLY A 186 4.52 -8.79 -7.98
N ALA A 187 5.31 -9.22 -8.97
CA ALA A 187 5.79 -10.60 -9.03
C ALA A 187 6.62 -10.99 -7.79
N VAL A 188 7.56 -10.13 -7.40
CA VAL A 188 8.41 -10.38 -6.22
C VAL A 188 7.59 -10.29 -4.94
N GLY A 189 6.72 -9.28 -4.81
CA GLY A 189 5.85 -9.11 -3.66
C GLY A 189 4.94 -10.32 -3.41
N LEU A 190 4.29 -10.83 -4.45
CA LEU A 190 3.45 -12.04 -4.37
C LEU A 190 4.28 -13.28 -4.02
N PHE A 191 5.46 -13.43 -4.61
CA PHE A 191 6.36 -14.54 -4.32
C PHE A 191 6.81 -14.53 -2.85
N LEU A 192 7.23 -13.38 -2.33
CA LEU A 192 7.63 -13.23 -0.93
C LEU A 192 6.49 -13.50 0.03
N ALA A 193 5.27 -13.05 -0.32
CA ALA A 193 4.09 -13.29 0.49
C ALA A 193 3.74 -14.78 0.55
N ARG A 194 3.78 -15.48 -0.59
CA ARG A 194 3.60 -16.94 -0.65
C ARG A 194 4.64 -17.67 0.20
N MET A 195 5.93 -17.37 0.04
CA MET A 195 6.99 -17.97 0.85
C MET A 195 6.77 -17.75 2.35
N ASP A 196 6.33 -16.56 2.74
CA ASP A 196 6.07 -16.24 4.14
C ASP A 196 4.88 -17.05 4.70
N ARG A 197 3.84 -17.25 3.90
CA ARG A 197 2.70 -18.11 4.27
C ARG A 197 3.15 -19.56 4.45
N GLU A 198 3.87 -20.14 3.50
CA GLU A 198 4.38 -21.51 3.56
C GLU A 198 5.27 -21.72 4.81
N GLN A 199 6.11 -20.73 5.13
CA GLN A 199 6.94 -20.77 6.34
C GLN A 199 6.12 -20.73 7.63
N ARG A 200 5.06 -19.90 7.69
CA ARG A 200 4.16 -19.82 8.83
C ARG A 200 3.36 -21.11 9.02
N GLU A 201 2.87 -21.70 7.94
CA GLU A 201 2.14 -22.97 7.96
C GLU A 201 3.04 -24.11 8.45
N ALA A 202 4.27 -24.22 7.92
CA ALA A 202 5.24 -25.21 8.38
C ALA A 202 5.61 -25.03 9.87
N ALA A 203 5.80 -23.78 10.31
CA ALA A 203 6.07 -23.49 11.72
C ALA A 203 4.88 -23.83 12.64
N ALA A 204 3.64 -23.62 12.18
CA ALA A 204 2.44 -23.97 12.93
C ALA A 204 2.30 -25.49 13.08
N LEU A 205 2.52 -26.24 11.99
CA LEU A 205 2.50 -27.72 12.02
C LEU A 205 3.56 -28.28 12.97
N LYS A 206 4.77 -27.72 12.95
CA LYS A 206 5.84 -28.12 13.88
C LYS A 206 5.47 -27.81 15.33
N ALA A 207 4.93 -26.62 15.61
CA ALA A 207 4.52 -26.23 16.95
C ALA A 207 3.38 -27.11 17.50
N ASP A 208 2.46 -27.55 16.64
CA ASP A 208 1.40 -28.49 17.02
C ASP A 208 1.96 -29.87 17.34
N ALA A 209 2.85 -30.40 16.50
CA ALA A 209 3.54 -31.67 16.76
C ALA A 209 4.37 -31.64 18.05
N ASP A 210 5.07 -30.52 18.33
CA ASP A 210 5.84 -30.35 19.56
C ASP A 210 4.93 -30.29 20.80
N ARG A 211 3.72 -29.72 20.69
CA ARG A 211 2.71 -29.71 21.77
C ARG A 211 2.17 -31.09 22.06
N VAL A 212 1.87 -31.89 21.02
CA VAL A 212 1.40 -33.27 21.19
C VAL A 212 2.47 -34.11 21.89
N LYS A 213 3.73 -34.04 21.43
CA LYS A 213 4.85 -34.74 22.08
C LYS A 213 5.06 -34.31 23.53
N MET A 214 4.90 -33.02 23.83
CA MET A 214 5.01 -32.51 25.20
C MET A 214 3.87 -33.02 26.08
N ALA A 215 2.64 -33.11 25.57
CA ALA A 215 1.51 -33.68 26.30
C ALA A 215 1.72 -35.17 26.58
N GLU A 216 2.13 -35.96 25.58
CA GLU A 216 2.46 -37.38 25.74
C GLU A 216 3.58 -37.61 26.78
N ALA A 217 4.62 -36.78 26.76
CA ALA A 217 5.72 -36.86 27.72
C ALA A 217 5.30 -36.50 29.15
N LEU A 218 4.32 -35.61 29.32
CA LEU A 218 3.75 -35.26 30.64
C LEU A 218 2.83 -36.37 31.16
N GLU A 219 2.04 -37.01 30.29
CA GLU A 219 1.20 -38.16 30.66
C GLU A 219 2.04 -39.37 31.07
N ALA A 220 3.19 -39.61 30.42
CA ALA A 220 4.09 -40.71 30.76
C ALA A 220 4.81 -40.57 32.12
N LEU A 221 4.70 -39.41 32.78
CA LEU A 221 5.27 -39.14 34.10
C LEU A 221 4.27 -39.31 35.25
N GLN A 222 2.99 -39.60 34.96
CA GLN A 222 1.92 -39.87 35.94
C GLN A 222 1.74 -41.37 36.15
#